data_AF-A0A9E5NHE7-F1
#
_entry.id   AF-A0A9E5NHE7-F1
#
_cell.length_a   1.000
_cell.length_b   1.000
_cell.length_c   1.000
_cell.angle_alpha   90.00
_cell.angle_beta   90.00
_cell.angle_gamma   90.00
#
_symmetry.space_group_name_H-M   'P 1'
#
loop_
_entity.id
_entity.type
_entity.pdbx_description
1 polymer ?
#
loop_
_entity_poly.entity_id
_entity_poly.type
_entity_poly.pdbx_seq_one_letter_code
_entity_poly.pdbx_strand_id
1 'polypeptide(L)'
;MAVNIRNRERILSDILDALQDSGVVTNLTPGQASFIMAEVASDQLADLYTSLETNTGLSFVSTARGPFVDLIADLFQIFRRPEQAAVVLRDEGNIRFFVTSGTLAAVLPSKIIPSGTEIFTDSSDVTYRVLEDTPFNDVATEVFVSAVSTDIGEDQNVGKDELTNHNLGVGSVFVTNNFAITTATDIETDTQLRARIADAMLTRATANSASVLEAVNVLPGVADIRVDRNKNGPGTLQLTVIPVSNVPSQRLLAQARLNIETVRGAGTVVDVVGPRTVPTEIVVFLRFTEAVGEGEKPDIRSRATDAILIYLGELRIGQTFIVNEMIQRILDTDDRILDLEIRCFAFRRRAQVVRNFTPDPDEILIPDQDLEEPIKVI
;
A
#
# COMPACT_ATOMS: atom_id res chain seq x y z
N MET A 1 20.01 4.55 24.14
CA MET A 1 21.01 5.12 25.06
C MET A 1 20.46 4.92 26.46
N ALA A 2 20.99 3.96 27.23
CA ALA A 2 20.49 3.69 28.57
C ALA A 2 21.05 4.75 29.54
N VAL A 3 20.17 5.39 30.30
CA VAL A 3 20.58 6.24 31.43
C VAL A 3 21.34 5.34 32.40
N ASN A 4 22.54 5.74 32.84
CA ASN A 4 23.34 4.94 33.77
C ASN A 4 22.69 4.99 35.15
N ILE A 5 21.92 3.95 35.48
CA ILE A 5 21.11 3.87 36.70
C ILE A 5 22.06 3.78 37.89
N ARG A 6 21.98 4.75 38.81
CA ARG A 6 22.63 4.64 40.11
C ARG A 6 21.66 3.97 41.06
N ASN A 7 21.97 2.76 41.50
CA ASN A 7 21.19 2.09 42.55
C ASN A 7 21.32 2.87 43.87
N ARG A 8 20.33 2.78 44.76
CA ARG A 8 20.28 3.43 46.08
C ARG A 8 21.60 3.30 46.84
N GLU A 9 22.13 2.09 46.93
CA GLU A 9 23.39 1.78 47.63
C GLU A 9 24.58 2.54 47.02
N ARG A 10 24.59 2.69 45.70
CA ARG A 10 25.64 3.42 44.98
C ARG A 10 25.50 4.92 45.19
N ILE A 11 24.28 5.45 45.21
CA ILE A 11 24.00 6.87 45.52
C ILE A 11 24.43 7.19 46.96
N LEU A 12 24.09 6.31 47.89
CA LEU A 12 24.48 6.44 49.30
C LEU A 12 26.00 6.44 49.45
N SER A 13 26.69 5.49 48.81
CA SER A 13 28.16 5.46 48.80
C SER A 13 28.74 6.75 48.24
N ASP A 14 28.27 7.20 47.06
CA ASP A 14 28.74 8.43 46.42
C ASP A 14 28.54 9.67 47.34
N ILE A 15 27.43 9.73 48.08
CA ILE A 15 27.13 10.83 49.02
C ILE A 15 28.03 10.77 50.26
N LEU A 16 28.24 9.58 50.82
CA LEU A 16 29.10 9.39 51.99
C LEU A 16 30.56 9.70 51.66
N ASP A 17 31.04 9.29 50.48
CA ASP A 17 32.37 9.61 49.98
C ASP A 17 32.53 11.13 49.81
N ALA A 18 31.55 11.81 49.20
CA ALA A 18 31.56 13.26 49.06
C ALA A 18 31.53 14.01 50.41
N LEU A 19 30.80 13.48 51.40
CA LEU A 19 30.76 14.05 52.76
C LEU A 19 32.11 13.87 53.48
N GLN A 20 32.75 12.71 53.31
CA GLN A 20 34.06 12.44 53.87
C GLN A 20 35.15 13.33 53.23
N ASP A 21 35.10 13.51 51.92
CA ASP A 21 36.03 14.37 51.17
C ASP A 21 35.87 15.87 51.50
N SER A 22 34.65 16.30 51.86
CA SER A 22 34.40 17.69 52.26
C SER A 22 35.09 18.09 53.57
N GLY A 23 35.48 17.11 54.41
CA GLY A 23 36.13 17.33 55.70
C GLY A 23 35.25 17.98 56.78
N VAL A 24 33.97 18.25 56.51
CA VAL A 24 33.04 18.94 57.42
C VAL A 24 32.43 17.97 58.43
N VAL A 25 32.25 16.70 58.05
CA VAL A 25 31.58 15.67 58.88
C VAL A 25 32.55 14.52 59.12
N THR A 26 32.97 14.33 60.37
CA THR A 26 33.97 13.31 60.74
C THR A 26 33.37 11.98 61.18
N ASN A 27 32.08 11.95 61.53
CA ASN A 27 31.38 10.75 61.99
C ASN A 27 30.26 10.37 61.01
N LEU A 28 30.49 9.30 60.25
CA LEU A 28 29.56 8.75 59.25
C LEU A 28 29.08 7.33 59.65
N THR A 29 29.05 7.04 60.95
CA THR A 29 28.59 5.74 61.45
C THR A 29 27.06 5.57 61.31
N PRO A 30 26.57 4.35 61.04
CA PRO A 30 25.14 4.07 61.00
C PRO A 30 24.44 4.49 62.30
N GLY A 31 23.36 5.28 62.19
CA GLY A 31 22.58 5.79 63.33
C GLY A 31 22.90 7.23 63.79
N GLN A 32 23.90 7.89 63.21
CA GLN A 32 24.17 9.31 63.41
C GLN A 32 23.23 10.19 62.54
N ALA A 33 22.96 11.42 62.97
CA ALA A 33 22.07 12.34 62.25
C ALA A 33 22.52 12.62 60.80
N SER A 34 23.83 12.71 60.55
CA SER A 34 24.44 12.88 59.22
C SER A 34 24.17 11.69 58.30
N PHE A 35 24.32 10.46 58.81
CA PHE A 35 24.05 9.24 58.07
C PHE A 35 22.57 9.10 57.73
N ILE A 36 21.67 9.40 58.69
CA ILE A 36 20.22 9.36 58.48
C ILE A 36 19.81 10.39 57.42
N MET A 37 20.38 11.61 57.43
CA MET A 37 20.12 12.62 56.41
C MET A 37 20.61 12.16 55.03
N ALA A 38 21.79 11.53 54.94
CA ALA A 38 22.31 10.98 53.70
C ALA A 38 21.44 9.82 53.17
N GLU A 39 20.91 8.98 54.06
CA GLU A 39 19.99 7.90 53.70
C GLU A 39 18.69 8.44 53.11
N VAL A 40 18.04 9.40 53.79
CA VAL A 40 16.82 10.05 53.29
C VAL A 40 17.06 10.76 51.96
N ALA A 41 18.20 11.45 51.80
CA ALA A 41 18.56 12.11 50.54
C ALA A 41 18.78 11.09 49.41
N SER A 42 19.41 9.95 49.72
CA SER A 42 19.65 8.88 48.76
C SER A 42 18.34 8.24 48.29
N ASP A 43 17.37 8.09 49.18
CA ASP A 43 16.03 7.58 48.86
C ASP A 43 15.31 8.51 47.88
N GLN A 44 15.25 9.80 48.18
CA GLN A 44 14.63 10.79 47.30
C GLN A 44 15.32 10.88 45.93
N LEU A 45 16.65 10.76 45.89
CA LEU A 45 17.40 10.74 44.63
C LEU A 45 17.14 9.45 43.84
N ALA A 46 17.04 8.30 44.50
CA ALA A 46 16.72 7.03 43.84
C ALA A 46 15.32 7.07 43.19
N ASP A 47 14.33 7.64 43.89
CA ASP A 47 12.97 7.86 43.35
C ASP A 47 13.00 8.80 42.13
N LEU A 48 13.81 9.86 42.19
CA LEU A 48 13.99 10.79 41.07
C LEU A 48 14.67 10.12 39.87
N TYR A 49 15.70 9.29 40.07
CA TYR A 49 16.35 8.55 38.99
C TYR A 49 15.38 7.57 38.32
N THR A 50 14.55 6.88 39.10
CA THR A 50 13.51 5.98 38.58
C THR A 50 12.46 6.74 37.76
N SER A 51 12.04 7.90 38.26
CA SER A 51 11.11 8.79 37.54
C SER A 51 11.73 9.35 36.25
N LEU A 52 13.01 9.69 36.27
CA LEU A 52 13.73 10.18 35.10
C LEU A 52 13.90 9.08 34.05
N GLU A 53 14.21 7.85 34.46
CA GLU A 53 14.34 6.70 33.56
C GLU A 53 13.02 6.43 32.84
N THR A 54 11.93 6.33 33.60
CA THR A 54 10.60 6.12 33.03
C THR A 54 10.21 7.24 32.07
N ASN A 55 10.42 8.51 32.45
CA ASN A 55 10.11 9.64 31.57
C ASN A 55 10.98 9.67 30.30
N THR A 56 12.29 9.39 30.43
CA THR A 56 13.21 9.31 29.28
C THR A 56 12.82 8.16 28.35
N GLY A 57 12.44 7.00 28.91
CA GLY A 57 11.91 5.88 28.15
C GLY A 57 10.61 6.24 27.43
N LEU A 58 9.71 6.98 28.06
CA LEU A 58 8.44 7.41 27.47
C LEU A 58 8.59 8.54 26.44
N SER A 59 9.79 9.12 26.30
CA SER A 59 10.06 10.18 25.31
C SER A 59 10.28 9.66 23.89
N PHE A 60 10.43 8.36 23.68
CA PHE A 60 10.64 7.77 22.36
C PHE A 60 9.37 7.13 21.80
N VAL A 61 9.10 7.31 20.51
CA VAL A 61 7.94 6.74 19.80
C VAL A 61 7.77 5.23 20.04
N SER A 62 8.89 4.49 20.08
CA SER A 62 8.90 3.03 20.27
C SER A 62 8.42 2.58 21.65
N THR A 63 8.64 3.38 22.69
CA THR A 63 8.46 3.00 24.10
C THR A 63 7.43 3.84 24.83
N ALA A 64 7.01 4.98 24.25
CA ALA A 64 5.93 5.82 24.73
C ALA A 64 4.63 5.02 24.87
N ARG A 65 3.86 5.35 25.91
CA ARG A 65 2.54 4.76 26.23
C ARG A 65 1.57 5.84 26.69
N GLY A 66 0.29 5.66 26.38
CA GLY A 66 -0.80 6.54 26.76
C GLY A 66 -0.55 8.00 26.34
N PRO A 67 -0.70 8.97 27.26
CA PRO A 67 -0.60 10.39 26.94
C PRO A 67 0.72 10.83 26.31
N PHE A 68 1.83 10.12 26.60
CA PHE A 68 3.13 10.45 26.01
C PHE A 68 3.17 10.14 24.50
N VAL A 69 2.46 9.11 24.03
CA VAL A 69 2.33 8.84 22.58
C VAL A 69 1.53 9.95 21.93
N ASP A 70 0.46 10.41 22.59
CA ASP A 70 -0.40 11.48 22.07
C ASP A 70 0.36 12.82 21.98
N LEU A 71 1.18 13.14 22.98
CA LEU A 71 2.06 14.33 22.93
C LEU A 71 3.07 14.25 21.77
N ILE A 72 3.65 13.07 21.54
CA ILE A 72 4.54 12.88 20.38
C ILE A 72 3.74 12.98 19.07
N ALA A 73 2.52 12.45 19.03
CA ALA A 73 1.64 12.54 17.87
C ALA A 73 1.26 13.99 17.53
N ASP A 74 1.05 14.83 18.55
CA ASP A 74 0.71 16.25 18.40
C ASP A 74 1.85 17.06 17.74
N LEU A 75 3.11 16.69 17.97
CA LEU A 75 4.26 17.26 17.22
C LEU A 75 4.11 17.07 15.70
N PHE A 76 3.43 15.99 15.30
CA PHE A 76 3.14 15.67 13.91
C PHE A 76 1.75 16.14 13.47
N GLN A 77 0.98 16.83 14.32
CA GLN A 77 -0.42 17.21 14.08
C GLN A 77 -1.31 15.99 13.80
N ILE A 78 -1.03 14.89 14.50
CA ILE A 78 -1.76 13.63 14.40
C ILE A 78 -2.53 13.46 15.70
N PHE A 79 -3.86 13.44 15.61
CA PHE A 79 -4.73 13.24 16.77
C PHE A 79 -5.32 11.84 16.78
N ARG A 80 -5.41 11.23 17.96
CA ARG A 80 -6.01 9.90 18.13
C ARG A 80 -7.43 9.88 17.55
N ARG A 81 -7.75 8.86 16.77
CA ARG A 81 -9.12 8.69 16.26
C ARG A 81 -10.03 8.39 17.45
N PRO A 82 -11.11 9.18 17.63
CA PRO A 82 -12.09 8.87 18.65
C PRO A 82 -12.83 7.58 18.28
N GLU A 83 -13.44 6.95 19.27
CA GLU A 83 -14.45 5.94 19.05
C GLU A 83 -15.60 6.51 18.20
N GLN A 84 -16.13 5.68 17.30
CA GLN A 84 -17.22 6.05 16.41
C GLN A 84 -18.39 5.11 16.63
N ALA A 85 -19.59 5.68 16.76
CA ALA A 85 -20.83 4.91 16.70
C ALA A 85 -21.01 4.33 15.29
N ALA A 86 -21.61 3.14 15.20
CA ALA A 86 -22.07 2.62 13.93
C ALA A 86 -23.17 3.55 13.38
N VAL A 87 -22.93 4.11 12.20
CA VAL A 87 -23.90 4.92 11.47
C VAL A 87 -24.25 4.18 10.18
N VAL A 88 -25.55 4.16 9.87
CA VAL A 88 -26.10 3.70 8.60
C VAL A 88 -26.95 4.81 8.02
N LEU A 89 -26.67 5.16 6.77
CA LEU A 89 -27.46 6.14 6.05
C LEU A 89 -28.52 5.46 5.19
N ARG A 90 -29.67 6.12 5.00
CA ARG A 90 -30.74 5.63 4.13
C ARG A 90 -30.26 5.32 2.70
N ASP A 91 -29.32 6.12 2.18
CA ASP A 91 -28.77 5.96 0.82
C ASP A 91 -27.98 4.65 0.64
N GLU A 92 -27.48 4.07 1.73
CA GLU A 92 -26.76 2.79 1.72
C GLU A 92 -27.71 1.60 1.61
N GLY A 93 -29.01 1.81 1.83
CA GLY A 93 -30.05 0.79 1.65
C GLY A 93 -29.88 -0.45 2.55
N ASN A 94 -29.29 -0.27 3.73
CA ASN A 94 -28.95 -1.39 4.60
C ASN A 94 -30.11 -1.80 5.53
N ILE A 95 -30.57 -0.90 6.39
CA ILE A 95 -31.68 -1.17 7.32
C ILE A 95 -33.00 -0.93 6.60
N ARG A 96 -33.84 -1.96 6.52
CA ARG A 96 -35.19 -1.88 5.94
C ARG A 96 -36.26 -2.31 6.92
N PHE A 97 -37.36 -1.57 6.90
CA PHE A 97 -38.62 -1.97 7.48
C PHE A 97 -39.53 -2.51 6.39
N PHE A 98 -40.14 -3.67 6.60
CA PHE A 98 -41.04 -4.31 5.64
C PHE A 98 -42.26 -4.92 6.34
N VAL A 99 -43.32 -5.18 5.57
CA VAL A 99 -44.54 -5.86 6.05
C VAL A 99 -44.77 -7.15 5.26
N THR A 100 -45.15 -8.23 5.93
CA THR A 100 -45.38 -9.55 5.29
C THR A 100 -46.73 -9.61 4.57
N SER A 101 -47.70 -8.78 4.97
CA SER A 101 -48.99 -8.67 4.29
C SER A 101 -49.57 -7.26 4.38
N GLY A 102 -50.01 -6.72 3.24
CA GLY A 102 -50.56 -5.36 3.11
C GLY A 102 -49.54 -4.29 2.73
N THR A 103 -49.90 -3.02 2.95
CA THR A 103 -49.06 -1.84 2.69
C THR A 103 -48.66 -1.18 4.01
N LEU A 104 -47.46 -0.59 4.09
CA LEU A 104 -46.99 0.09 5.30
C LEU A 104 -47.95 1.20 5.77
N ALA A 105 -48.62 1.88 4.83
CA ALA A 105 -49.59 2.94 5.12
C ALA A 105 -50.90 2.45 5.77
N ALA A 106 -51.23 1.17 5.68
CA ALA A 106 -52.39 0.59 6.36
C ALA A 106 -52.08 0.23 7.82
N VAL A 107 -50.80 -0.01 8.13
CA VAL A 107 -50.32 -0.46 9.43
C VAL A 107 -49.83 0.72 10.27
N LEU A 108 -49.23 1.73 9.63
CA LEU A 108 -48.82 2.99 10.26
C LEU A 108 -49.60 4.17 9.64
N PRO A 109 -50.68 4.65 10.29
CA PRO A 109 -51.49 5.75 9.77
C PRO A 109 -50.75 7.10 9.76
N SER A 110 -49.62 7.21 10.46
CA SER A 110 -48.71 8.36 10.44
C SER A 110 -47.92 8.49 9.13
N LYS A 111 -47.86 7.44 8.29
CA LYS A 111 -47.09 7.37 7.02
C LYS A 111 -45.60 7.73 7.13
N ILE A 112 -45.09 7.72 8.36
CA ILE A 112 -43.74 8.14 8.72
C ILE A 112 -43.22 7.15 9.75
N ILE A 113 -41.97 6.70 9.57
CA ILE A 113 -41.20 6.04 10.62
C ILE A 113 -40.58 7.17 11.46
N PRO A 114 -40.97 7.33 12.74
CA PRO A 114 -40.50 8.44 13.54
C PRO A 114 -39.01 8.28 13.88
N SER A 115 -38.29 9.40 13.85
CA SER A 115 -36.98 9.54 14.48
C SER A 115 -37.08 9.13 15.96
N GLY A 116 -36.02 8.50 16.45
CA GLY A 116 -36.02 7.94 17.79
C GLY A 116 -36.58 6.51 17.89
N THR A 117 -37.06 5.91 16.80
CA THR A 117 -37.40 4.49 16.79
C THR A 117 -36.16 3.65 17.09
N GLU A 118 -36.26 2.78 18.10
CA GLU A 118 -35.20 1.84 18.47
C GLU A 118 -35.36 0.51 17.72
N ILE A 119 -34.23 0.00 17.22
CA ILE A 119 -34.05 -1.27 16.50
C ILE A 119 -33.00 -2.05 17.28
N PHE A 120 -33.30 -3.29 17.66
CA PHE A 120 -32.42 -4.09 18.51
C PHE A 120 -32.33 -5.54 18.03
N THR A 121 -31.24 -6.20 18.40
CA THR A 121 -31.01 -7.63 18.15
C THR A 121 -31.82 -8.49 19.12
N ASP A 122 -31.97 -9.78 18.84
CA ASP A 122 -32.67 -10.72 19.73
C ASP A 122 -32.07 -10.79 21.14
N SER A 123 -30.77 -10.48 21.30
CA SER A 123 -30.08 -10.46 22.60
C SER A 123 -30.21 -9.13 23.34
N SER A 124 -30.77 -8.09 22.72
CA SER A 124 -30.88 -6.71 23.23
C SER A 124 -29.55 -6.02 23.58
N ASP A 125 -28.42 -6.59 23.18
CA ASP A 125 -27.08 -6.03 23.48
C ASP A 125 -26.74 -4.83 22.58
N VAL A 126 -27.28 -4.79 21.37
CA VAL A 126 -27.00 -3.74 20.39
C VAL A 126 -28.29 -3.05 19.99
N THR A 127 -28.35 -1.73 20.21
CA THR A 127 -29.53 -0.90 19.94
C THR A 127 -29.19 0.25 19.01
N TYR A 128 -29.89 0.31 17.87
CA TYR A 128 -29.83 1.38 16.89
C TYR A 128 -31.05 2.29 17.01
N ARG A 129 -30.86 3.60 16.85
CA ARG A 129 -31.91 4.61 16.87
C ARG A 129 -32.00 5.29 15.51
N VAL A 130 -33.22 5.39 14.97
CA VAL A 130 -33.49 6.10 13.72
C VAL A 130 -33.19 7.59 13.86
N LEU A 131 -32.39 8.13 12.94
CA LEU A 131 -31.89 9.52 12.97
C LEU A 131 -32.93 10.55 12.54
N GLU A 132 -33.75 10.21 11.55
CA GLU A 132 -34.65 11.16 10.90
C GLU A 132 -36.01 10.53 10.57
N ASP A 133 -37.04 11.36 10.62
CA ASP A 133 -38.39 10.99 10.24
C ASP A 133 -38.41 10.59 8.77
N THR A 134 -38.63 9.31 8.49
CA THR A 134 -38.59 8.79 7.12
C THR A 134 -40.02 8.61 6.59
N PRO A 135 -40.51 9.50 5.71
CA PRO A 135 -41.83 9.36 5.11
C PRO A 135 -41.82 8.27 4.04
N PHE A 136 -42.94 7.56 3.91
CA PHE A 136 -43.12 6.53 2.89
C PHE A 136 -44.44 6.67 2.15
N ASN A 137 -44.46 6.18 0.90
CA ASN A 137 -45.63 6.30 0.01
C ASN A 137 -46.71 5.25 0.36
N ASP A 138 -47.95 5.51 -0.04
CA ASP A 138 -49.12 4.67 0.28
C ASP A 138 -49.04 3.24 -0.29
N VAL A 139 -48.21 3.04 -1.31
CA VAL A 139 -47.98 1.76 -1.99
C VAL A 139 -46.72 1.06 -1.47
N ALA A 140 -45.92 1.68 -0.60
CA ALA A 140 -44.65 1.13 -0.16
C ALA A 140 -44.84 -0.12 0.70
N THR A 141 -44.15 -1.20 0.33
CA THR A 141 -44.07 -2.47 1.08
C THR A 141 -42.76 -2.60 1.87
N GLU A 142 -41.74 -1.81 1.51
CA GLU A 142 -40.46 -1.72 2.20
C GLU A 142 -39.94 -0.26 2.21
N VAL A 143 -39.25 0.11 3.29
CA VAL A 143 -38.69 1.46 3.50
C VAL A 143 -37.34 1.35 4.16
N PHE A 144 -36.35 2.06 3.62
CA PHE A 144 -35.02 2.18 4.20
C PHE A 144 -34.91 3.39 5.12
N VAL A 145 -34.19 3.24 6.23
CA VAL A 145 -34.03 4.30 7.24
C VAL A 145 -32.56 4.58 7.51
N SER A 146 -32.27 5.81 7.95
CA SER A 146 -30.99 6.19 8.54
C SER A 146 -31.02 5.89 10.04
N ALA A 147 -30.04 5.17 10.57
CA ALA A 147 -29.95 4.85 12.00
C ALA A 147 -28.53 4.96 12.53
N VAL A 148 -28.41 5.25 13.83
CA VAL A 148 -27.14 5.33 14.56
C VAL A 148 -27.21 4.44 15.78
N SER A 149 -26.11 3.76 16.14
CA SER A 149 -26.06 3.05 17.42
C SER A 149 -26.24 4.02 18.60
N THR A 150 -26.93 3.57 19.64
CA THR A 150 -27.07 4.32 20.90
C THR A 150 -25.75 4.40 21.63
N ASP A 151 -24.98 3.31 21.61
CA ASP A 151 -23.68 3.19 22.25
C ASP A 151 -22.55 3.31 21.21
N ILE A 152 -21.32 3.44 21.70
CA ILE A 152 -20.09 3.65 20.93
C ILE A 152 -19.15 2.46 21.12
N GLY A 153 -18.33 2.16 20.10
CA GLY A 153 -17.35 1.06 20.12
C GLY A 153 -17.71 -0.12 19.22
N GLU A 154 -16.71 -0.95 18.90
CA GLU A 154 -16.80 -2.09 17.97
C GLU A 154 -17.83 -3.14 18.39
N ASP A 155 -18.15 -3.22 19.68
CA ASP A 155 -19.21 -4.09 20.22
C ASP A 155 -20.60 -3.80 19.63
N GLN A 156 -20.78 -2.62 19.02
CA GLN A 156 -22.02 -2.22 18.36
C GLN A 156 -22.11 -2.69 16.91
N ASN A 157 -21.08 -3.37 16.39
CA ASN A 157 -21.11 -3.95 15.05
C ASN A 157 -22.05 -5.15 15.03
N VAL A 158 -22.91 -5.20 14.01
CA VAL A 158 -23.88 -6.29 13.84
C VAL A 158 -23.64 -7.05 12.55
N GLY A 159 -23.76 -8.36 12.63
CA GLY A 159 -23.80 -9.26 11.50
C GLY A 159 -25.01 -9.01 10.61
N LYS A 160 -25.01 -9.66 9.45
CA LYS A 160 -26.13 -9.59 8.52
C LYS A 160 -27.39 -10.24 9.12
N ASP A 161 -28.55 -9.65 8.89
CA ASP A 161 -29.87 -10.13 9.34
C ASP A 161 -30.00 -10.27 10.87
N GLU A 162 -29.18 -9.56 11.65
CA GLU A 162 -29.15 -9.64 13.11
C GLU A 162 -30.09 -8.62 13.79
N LEU A 163 -30.42 -7.52 13.09
CA LEU A 163 -31.38 -6.52 13.58
C LEU A 163 -32.82 -6.93 13.23
N THR A 164 -33.47 -7.65 14.14
CA THR A 164 -34.78 -8.29 13.91
C THR A 164 -35.95 -7.60 14.62
N ASN A 165 -35.70 -6.84 15.68
CA ASN A 165 -36.74 -6.29 16.54
C ASN A 165 -36.74 -4.75 16.55
N HIS A 166 -37.90 -4.15 16.83
CA HIS A 166 -38.09 -2.71 16.89
C HIS A 166 -39.18 -2.30 17.88
N ASN A 167 -39.12 -1.05 18.36
CA ASN A 167 -40.07 -0.51 19.35
C ASN A 167 -41.16 0.42 18.75
N LEU A 168 -41.59 0.19 17.51
CA LEU A 168 -42.70 0.97 16.91
C LEU A 168 -44.08 0.67 17.53
N GLY A 169 -44.20 -0.33 18.42
CA GLY A 169 -45.48 -0.73 19.01
C GLY A 169 -46.47 -1.34 18.00
N VAL A 170 -46.00 -1.72 16.80
CA VAL A 170 -46.80 -2.36 15.74
C VAL A 170 -46.13 -3.66 15.32
N GLY A 171 -46.75 -4.80 15.66
CA GLY A 171 -46.19 -6.14 15.44
C GLY A 171 -46.30 -6.68 14.00
N SER A 172 -46.90 -5.93 13.08
CA SER A 172 -47.04 -6.33 11.67
C SER A 172 -45.91 -5.81 10.77
N VAL A 173 -45.08 -4.90 11.30
CA VAL A 173 -43.86 -4.42 10.65
C VAL A 173 -42.71 -5.28 11.13
N PHE A 174 -41.76 -5.60 10.27
CA PHE A 174 -40.52 -6.28 10.60
C PHE A 174 -39.34 -5.42 10.15
N VAL A 175 -38.20 -5.59 10.80
CA VAL A 175 -36.95 -4.91 10.46
C VAL A 175 -35.89 -5.95 10.15
N THR A 176 -35.04 -5.66 9.17
CA THR A 176 -33.82 -6.42 8.91
C THR A 176 -32.73 -5.53 8.34
N ASN A 177 -31.47 -5.92 8.53
CA ASN A 177 -30.32 -5.34 7.88
C ASN A 177 -29.78 -6.26 6.77
N ASN A 178 -29.74 -5.74 5.55
CA ASN A 178 -29.32 -6.50 4.37
C ASN A 178 -27.81 -6.82 4.35
N PHE A 179 -27.01 -6.01 5.06
CA PHE A 179 -25.55 -6.12 5.15
C PHE A 179 -25.08 -5.95 6.59
N ALA A 180 -23.93 -6.55 6.91
CA ALA A 180 -23.29 -6.38 8.21
C ALA A 180 -22.87 -4.91 8.40
N ILE A 181 -23.11 -4.35 9.58
CA ILE A 181 -22.72 -3.00 9.97
C ILE A 181 -21.40 -3.14 10.73
N THR A 182 -20.31 -2.68 10.12
CA THR A 182 -18.94 -2.73 10.67
C THR A 182 -18.31 -1.34 10.81
N THR A 183 -19.17 -0.31 10.86
CA THR A 183 -18.75 1.09 10.89
C THR A 183 -18.42 1.59 12.28
N ALA A 184 -18.81 0.87 13.35
CA ALA A 184 -18.38 1.23 14.69
C ALA A 184 -16.90 0.87 14.88
N THR A 185 -16.18 1.79 15.50
CA THR A 185 -14.75 1.61 15.80
C THR A 185 -14.46 2.04 17.23
N ASP A 186 -13.57 1.32 17.89
CA ASP A 186 -13.08 1.64 19.22
C ASP A 186 -12.11 2.81 19.17
N ILE A 187 -11.79 3.33 20.36
CA ILE A 187 -10.69 4.27 20.50
C ILE A 187 -9.40 3.64 19.95
N GLU A 188 -8.73 4.39 19.08
CA GLU A 188 -7.49 3.94 18.46
C GLU A 188 -6.45 3.57 19.52
N THR A 189 -5.88 2.37 19.42
CA THR A 189 -4.88 1.87 20.37
C THR A 189 -3.53 2.56 20.21
N ASP A 190 -2.71 2.55 21.26
CA ASP A 190 -1.34 3.11 21.20
C ASP A 190 -0.48 2.50 20.09
N THR A 191 -0.69 1.21 19.80
CA THR A 191 0.03 0.50 18.74
C THR A 191 -0.37 0.98 17.35
N GLN A 192 -1.66 1.18 17.11
CA GLN A 192 -2.17 1.74 15.85
C GLN A 192 -1.71 3.18 15.67
N LEU A 193 -1.80 4.01 16.72
CA LEU A 193 -1.33 5.38 16.68
C LEU A 193 0.18 5.45 16.38
N ARG A 194 0.99 4.59 17.00
CA ARG A 194 2.44 4.50 16.75
C ARG A 194 2.75 4.14 15.30
N ALA A 195 2.04 3.14 14.75
CA ALA A 195 2.19 2.76 13.35
C ALA A 195 1.89 3.95 12.43
N ARG A 196 0.79 4.66 12.69
CA ARG A 196 0.41 5.85 11.92
C ARG A 196 1.41 7.00 12.03
N ILE A 197 2.01 7.22 13.20
CA ILE A 197 3.10 8.20 13.36
C ILE A 197 4.31 7.80 12.51
N ALA A 198 4.72 6.52 12.56
CA ALA A 198 5.82 6.02 11.76
C ALA A 198 5.55 6.17 10.25
N ASP A 199 4.35 5.80 9.80
CA ASP A 199 3.90 5.98 8.42
C ASP A 199 3.88 7.47 8.04
N ALA A 200 3.40 8.34 8.93
CA ALA A 200 3.40 9.78 8.70
C ALA A 200 4.81 10.38 8.62
N MET A 201 5.80 9.81 9.33
CA MET A 201 7.19 10.22 9.21
C MET A 201 7.80 9.75 7.87
N LEU A 202 7.48 8.53 7.42
CA LEU A 202 7.93 8.00 6.13
C LEU A 202 7.26 8.72 4.95
N THR A 203 5.97 9.02 5.05
CA THR A 203 5.19 9.68 4.00
C THR A 203 5.45 11.18 3.94
N ARG A 204 5.75 11.86 5.05
CA ARG A 204 6.26 13.26 5.00
C ARG A 204 7.59 13.39 4.27
N ALA A 205 8.31 12.30 4.07
CA ALA A 205 9.41 12.25 3.11
C ALA A 205 8.91 12.12 1.65
N THR A 206 7.74 12.70 1.30
CA THR A 206 7.35 12.92 -0.09
C THR A 206 8.45 13.71 -0.81
N ALA A 207 8.56 13.53 -2.13
CA ALA A 207 9.64 14.04 -2.97
C ALA A 207 11.03 13.35 -2.89
N ASN A 208 11.18 12.26 -2.14
CA ASN A 208 12.39 11.43 -2.26
C ASN A 208 12.25 10.42 -3.44
N SER A 209 13.38 9.94 -3.98
CA SER A 209 13.35 9.02 -5.14
C SER A 209 12.74 7.64 -4.82
N ALA A 210 12.76 7.22 -3.55
CA ALA A 210 12.19 5.93 -3.13
C ALA A 210 10.66 5.97 -3.09
N SER A 211 10.06 7.07 -2.62
CA SER A 211 8.60 7.27 -2.60
C SER A 211 8.03 7.31 -4.01
N VAL A 212 8.75 7.91 -4.96
CA VAL A 212 8.37 7.95 -6.38
C VAL A 212 8.46 6.56 -7.03
N LEU A 213 9.50 5.78 -6.68
CA LEU A 213 9.64 4.39 -7.13
C LEU A 213 8.50 3.52 -6.61
N GLU A 214 8.20 3.61 -5.32
CA GLU A 214 7.15 2.81 -4.70
C GLU A 214 5.76 3.10 -5.28
N ALA A 215 5.44 4.38 -5.49
CA ALA A 215 4.15 4.81 -6.02
C ALA A 215 3.78 4.17 -7.38
N VAL A 216 4.79 3.79 -8.16
CA VAL A 216 4.63 3.20 -9.49
C VAL A 216 4.86 1.70 -9.47
N ASN A 217 5.78 1.17 -8.64
CA ASN A 217 6.02 -0.28 -8.52
C ASN A 217 4.79 -1.05 -8.02
N VAL A 218 3.91 -0.40 -7.24
CA VAL A 218 2.64 -0.99 -6.77
C VAL A 218 1.66 -1.26 -7.92
N LEU A 219 1.83 -0.64 -9.09
CA LEU A 219 0.90 -0.82 -10.22
C LEU A 219 1.07 -2.20 -10.89
N PRO A 220 -0.03 -2.95 -11.08
CA PRO A 220 0.03 -4.24 -11.76
C PRO A 220 0.46 -4.06 -13.22
N GLY A 221 1.48 -4.80 -13.64
CA GLY A 221 2.04 -4.74 -15.00
C GLY A 221 3.35 -3.95 -15.12
N VAL A 222 3.85 -3.36 -14.03
CA VAL A 222 5.22 -2.84 -13.93
C VAL A 222 6.16 -3.97 -13.48
N ALA A 223 7.23 -4.20 -14.23
CA ALA A 223 8.29 -5.14 -13.87
C ALA A 223 9.42 -4.44 -13.10
N ASP A 224 9.79 -3.23 -13.53
CA ASP A 224 10.85 -2.43 -12.91
C ASP A 224 10.71 -0.96 -13.34
N ILE A 225 11.44 -0.05 -12.70
CA ILE A 225 11.42 1.37 -13.00
C ILE A 225 12.82 1.94 -12.89
N ARG A 226 13.22 2.68 -13.93
CA ARG A 226 14.46 3.46 -13.89
C ARG A 226 14.19 4.93 -13.63
N VAL A 227 15.00 5.52 -12.75
CA VAL A 227 14.92 6.93 -12.37
C VAL A 227 16.16 7.66 -12.88
N ASP A 228 15.96 8.52 -13.89
CA ASP A 228 17.02 9.38 -14.42
C ASP A 228 16.82 10.81 -13.90
N ARG A 229 17.74 11.27 -13.05
CA ARG A 229 17.71 12.63 -12.49
C ARG A 229 18.21 13.67 -13.50
N ASN A 230 17.52 14.78 -13.63
CA ASN A 230 17.87 15.94 -14.46
C ASN A 230 18.00 15.66 -15.97
N LYS A 231 17.33 14.61 -16.49
CA LYS A 231 17.44 14.25 -17.92
C LYS A 231 16.95 15.37 -18.87
N ASN A 232 15.96 16.15 -18.46
CA ASN A 232 15.43 17.30 -19.20
C ASN A 232 15.79 18.66 -18.56
N GLY A 233 16.84 18.72 -17.74
CA GLY A 233 17.27 19.93 -17.04
C GLY A 233 17.06 19.90 -15.53
N PRO A 234 17.54 20.93 -14.82
CA PRO A 234 17.48 20.99 -13.35
C PRO A 234 16.03 21.00 -12.87
N GLY A 235 15.73 20.14 -11.89
CA GLY A 235 14.38 20.01 -11.33
C GLY A 235 13.44 19.08 -12.12
N THR A 236 13.96 18.39 -13.14
CA THR A 236 13.20 17.37 -13.87
C THR A 236 13.66 15.95 -13.49
N LEU A 237 12.70 15.06 -13.28
CA LEU A 237 12.91 13.64 -13.06
C LEU A 237 12.28 12.87 -14.21
N GLN A 238 13.04 12.04 -14.92
CA GLN A 238 12.45 11.11 -15.89
C GLN A 238 12.36 9.72 -15.27
N LEU A 239 11.17 9.13 -15.38
CA LEU A 239 10.87 7.77 -14.96
C LEU A 239 10.58 6.93 -16.19
N THR A 240 11.42 5.93 -16.41
CA THR A 240 11.21 4.92 -17.45
C THR A 240 10.54 3.72 -16.82
N VAL A 241 9.26 3.52 -17.13
CA VAL A 241 8.47 2.39 -16.62
C VAL A 241 8.74 1.18 -17.50
N ILE A 242 9.32 0.14 -16.90
CA ILE A 242 9.61 -1.13 -17.56
C ILE A 242 8.41 -2.04 -17.34
N PRO A 243 7.61 -2.35 -18.39
CA PRO A 243 6.45 -3.21 -18.23
C PRO A 243 6.88 -4.68 -18.16
N VAL A 244 5.99 -5.54 -17.64
CA VAL A 244 6.12 -7.00 -17.78
C VAL A 244 5.99 -7.43 -19.25
N SER A 245 5.21 -6.68 -20.03
CA SER A 245 5.15 -6.80 -21.49
C SER A 245 6.24 -5.97 -22.18
N ASN A 246 6.57 -6.28 -23.43
CA ASN A 246 7.58 -5.51 -24.20
C ASN A 246 7.14 -4.07 -24.52
N VAL A 247 5.84 -3.79 -24.44
CA VAL A 247 5.27 -2.45 -24.68
C VAL A 247 4.34 -2.08 -23.52
N PRO A 248 4.51 -0.92 -22.87
CA PRO A 248 3.57 -0.44 -21.86
C PRO A 248 2.24 -0.06 -22.50
N SER A 249 1.14 -0.44 -21.87
CA SER A 249 -0.17 0.08 -22.26
C SER A 249 -0.28 1.57 -21.90
N GLN A 250 -1.01 2.34 -22.71
CA GLN A 250 -1.26 3.76 -22.40
C GLN A 250 -1.99 3.95 -21.06
N ARG A 251 -2.82 2.98 -20.66
CA ARG A 251 -3.50 2.98 -19.36
C ARG A 251 -2.52 2.88 -18.20
N LEU A 252 -1.50 2.01 -18.30
CA LEU A 252 -0.46 1.86 -17.28
C LEU A 252 0.33 3.16 -17.09
N LEU A 253 0.74 3.80 -18.18
CA LEU A 253 1.47 5.07 -18.12
C LEU A 253 0.61 6.20 -17.53
N ALA A 254 -0.68 6.25 -17.87
CA ALA A 254 -1.59 7.24 -17.29
C ALA A 254 -1.80 7.04 -15.78
N GLN A 255 -1.95 5.79 -15.32
CA GLN A 255 -2.07 5.47 -13.91
C GLN A 255 -0.78 5.78 -13.14
N ALA A 256 0.38 5.46 -13.71
CA ALA A 256 1.67 5.82 -13.12
C ALA A 256 1.80 7.32 -12.92
N ARG A 257 1.44 8.14 -13.92
CA ARG A 257 1.44 9.61 -13.81
C ARG A 257 0.54 10.11 -12.68
N LEU A 258 -0.66 9.56 -12.56
CA LEU A 258 -1.60 9.94 -11.48
C LEU A 258 -1.03 9.62 -10.09
N ASN A 259 -0.45 8.43 -9.91
CA ASN A 259 0.17 8.05 -8.63
C ASN A 259 1.40 8.90 -8.29
N ILE A 260 2.14 9.36 -9.28
CA ILE A 260 3.31 10.23 -9.04
C ILE A 260 2.89 11.64 -8.65
N GLU A 261 1.80 12.17 -9.22
CA GLU A 261 1.29 13.51 -8.89
C GLU A 261 0.93 13.64 -7.40
N THR A 262 0.54 12.56 -6.72
CA THR A 262 0.23 12.57 -5.28
C THR A 262 1.48 12.55 -4.40
N VAL A 263 2.62 12.11 -4.93
CA VAL A 263 3.87 11.89 -4.17
C VAL A 263 4.98 12.89 -4.53
N ARG A 264 4.87 13.58 -5.68
CA ARG A 264 5.89 14.52 -6.14
C ARG A 264 6.00 15.75 -5.22
N GLY A 265 7.22 16.24 -5.06
CA GLY A 265 7.48 17.49 -4.37
C GLY A 265 7.10 18.71 -5.19
N ALA A 266 6.70 19.79 -4.50
CA ALA A 266 6.49 21.09 -5.14
C ALA A 266 7.77 21.54 -5.88
N GLY A 267 7.64 21.89 -7.16
CA GLY A 267 8.75 22.33 -8.00
C GLY A 267 9.51 21.24 -8.75
N THR A 268 9.17 19.96 -8.56
CA THR A 268 9.71 18.86 -9.39
C THR A 268 8.75 18.53 -10.53
N VAL A 269 9.27 18.56 -11.76
CA VAL A 269 8.55 18.06 -12.95
C VAL A 269 8.93 16.59 -13.11
N VAL A 270 7.95 15.70 -13.10
CA VAL A 270 8.20 14.26 -13.29
C VAL A 270 7.60 13.84 -14.62
N ASP A 271 8.44 13.31 -15.50
CA ASP A 271 8.04 12.79 -16.81
C ASP A 271 8.05 11.26 -16.77
N VAL A 272 6.92 10.66 -17.12
CA VAL A 272 6.74 9.20 -17.12
C VAL A 272 6.67 8.72 -18.55
N VAL A 273 7.65 7.93 -18.95
CA VAL A 273 7.82 7.42 -20.30
C VAL A 273 7.98 5.90 -20.29
N GLY A 274 7.54 5.26 -21.38
CA GLY A 274 7.89 3.87 -21.65
C GLY A 274 9.33 3.75 -22.18
N PRO A 275 9.83 2.51 -22.35
CA PRO A 275 11.08 2.28 -23.04
C PRO A 275 11.00 2.74 -24.49
N ARG A 276 12.12 3.23 -25.02
CA ARG A 276 12.22 3.62 -26.43
C ARG A 276 12.30 2.35 -27.28
N THR A 277 11.40 2.23 -28.24
CA THR A 277 11.39 1.06 -29.13
C THR A 277 12.35 1.26 -30.29
N VAL A 278 13.15 0.24 -30.57
CA VAL A 278 14.05 0.18 -31.73
C VAL A 278 13.46 -0.84 -32.71
N PRO A 279 12.99 -0.39 -33.89
CA PRO A 279 12.49 -1.29 -34.91
C PRO A 279 13.64 -2.14 -35.45
N THR A 280 13.36 -3.44 -35.52
CA THR A 280 14.31 -4.48 -35.91
C THR A 280 13.74 -5.23 -37.12
N GLU A 281 14.56 -5.37 -38.15
CA GLU A 281 14.27 -6.15 -39.36
C GLU A 281 15.35 -7.21 -39.54
N ILE A 282 14.93 -8.47 -39.64
CA ILE A 282 15.83 -9.60 -39.80
C ILE A 282 15.27 -10.52 -40.89
N VAL A 283 16.06 -10.72 -41.95
CA VAL A 283 15.74 -11.67 -43.02
C VAL A 283 16.79 -12.77 -43.01
N VAL A 284 16.33 -14.00 -42.77
CA VAL A 284 17.17 -15.20 -42.71
C VAL A 284 16.82 -16.09 -43.89
N PHE A 285 17.84 -16.69 -44.51
CA PHE A 285 17.69 -17.71 -45.54
C PHE A 285 18.17 -19.05 -44.99
N LEU A 286 17.28 -20.05 -44.92
CA LEU A 286 17.61 -21.39 -44.41
C LEU A 286 18.08 -22.32 -45.53
N ARG A 287 19.12 -23.09 -45.27
CA ARG A 287 19.55 -24.21 -46.10
C ARG A 287 19.15 -25.51 -45.41
N PHE A 288 18.34 -26.30 -46.09
CA PHE A 288 17.86 -27.59 -45.59
C PHE A 288 18.72 -28.74 -46.09
N THR A 289 18.71 -29.84 -45.36
CA THR A 289 19.24 -31.12 -45.83
C THR A 289 18.38 -31.68 -46.99
N GLU A 290 18.97 -32.52 -47.85
CA GLU A 290 18.28 -33.12 -49.00
C GLU A 290 17.09 -34.03 -48.61
N ALA A 291 16.97 -34.38 -47.32
CA ALA A 291 15.92 -35.23 -46.78
C ALA A 291 14.58 -34.52 -46.51
N VAL A 292 14.49 -33.19 -46.69
CA VAL A 292 13.28 -32.41 -46.40
C VAL A 292 12.38 -32.29 -47.62
N GLY A 293 11.16 -32.82 -47.53
CA GLY A 293 10.14 -32.64 -48.57
C GLY A 293 9.67 -31.20 -48.69
N GLU A 294 9.36 -30.73 -49.91
CA GLU A 294 8.88 -29.35 -50.17
C GLU A 294 7.66 -28.95 -49.33
N GLY A 295 6.82 -29.91 -48.95
CA GLY A 295 5.62 -29.66 -48.12
C GLY A 295 5.92 -29.33 -46.65
N GLU A 296 7.09 -29.69 -46.12
CA GLU A 296 7.45 -29.50 -44.70
C GLU A 296 8.29 -28.23 -44.46
N LYS A 297 8.84 -27.65 -45.53
CA LYS A 297 9.65 -26.41 -45.47
C LYS A 297 8.88 -25.21 -44.90
N PRO A 298 7.59 -24.97 -45.22
CA PRO A 298 6.84 -23.86 -44.64
C PRO A 298 6.70 -23.95 -43.12
N ASP A 299 6.45 -25.14 -42.58
CA ASP A 299 6.30 -25.36 -41.14
C ASP A 299 7.61 -25.13 -40.39
N ILE A 300 8.75 -25.55 -40.97
CA ILE A 300 10.06 -25.29 -40.38
C ILE A 300 10.39 -23.79 -40.40
N ARG A 301 10.05 -23.08 -41.49
CA ARG A 301 10.21 -21.62 -41.58
C ARG A 301 9.37 -20.88 -40.55
N SER A 302 8.12 -21.32 -40.32
CA SER A 302 7.25 -20.72 -39.28
C SER A 302 7.86 -20.91 -37.89
N ARG A 303 8.28 -22.13 -37.55
CA ARG A 303 8.92 -22.41 -36.25
C ARG A 303 10.22 -21.62 -36.06
N ALA A 304 11.03 -21.47 -37.10
CA ALA A 304 12.24 -20.65 -37.05
C ALA A 304 11.92 -19.15 -36.88
N THR A 305 10.82 -18.67 -37.48
CA THR A 305 10.34 -17.29 -37.29
C THR A 305 9.88 -17.07 -35.85
N ASP A 306 9.14 -18.03 -35.28
CA ASP A 306 8.71 -18.01 -33.89
C ASP A 306 9.90 -18.04 -32.92
N ALA A 307 10.95 -18.80 -33.21
CA ALA A 307 12.17 -18.83 -32.40
C ALA A 307 12.88 -17.47 -32.36
N ILE A 308 12.92 -16.75 -33.48
CA ILE A 308 13.48 -15.37 -33.53
C ILE A 308 12.59 -14.41 -32.75
N LEU A 309 11.26 -14.51 -32.87
CA LEU A 309 10.31 -13.68 -32.14
C LEU A 309 10.39 -13.92 -30.62
N ILE A 310 10.51 -15.17 -30.19
CA ILE A 310 10.71 -15.55 -28.77
C ILE A 310 12.03 -14.98 -28.26
N TYR A 311 13.11 -15.10 -29.03
CA TYR A 311 14.40 -14.54 -28.64
C TYR A 311 14.34 -13.02 -28.44
N LEU A 312 13.74 -12.29 -29.39
CA LEU A 312 13.50 -10.86 -29.25
C LEU A 312 12.56 -10.53 -28.08
N GLY A 313 11.60 -11.42 -27.80
CA GLY A 313 10.68 -11.33 -26.66
C GLY A 313 11.35 -11.42 -25.30
N GLU A 314 12.40 -12.25 -25.18
CA GLU A 314 13.13 -12.46 -23.92
C GLU A 314 14.16 -11.37 -23.61
N LEU A 315 14.54 -10.56 -24.61
CA LEU A 315 15.52 -9.49 -24.42
C LEU A 315 14.95 -8.38 -23.55
N ARG A 316 15.58 -8.17 -22.40
CA ARG A 316 15.28 -7.05 -21.50
C ARG A 316 15.81 -5.74 -22.09
N ILE A 317 15.29 -4.62 -21.60
CA ILE A 317 15.74 -3.27 -22.00
C ILE A 317 17.25 -3.13 -21.82
N GLY A 318 17.94 -2.60 -22.83
CA GLY A 318 19.39 -2.42 -22.82
C GLY A 318 20.21 -3.72 -22.93
N GLN A 319 19.58 -4.89 -23.07
CA GLN A 319 20.29 -6.16 -23.23
C GLN A 319 20.90 -6.26 -24.63
N THR A 320 22.13 -6.77 -24.72
CA THR A 320 22.81 -6.97 -26.00
C THR A 320 22.17 -8.11 -26.78
N PHE A 321 21.82 -7.83 -28.03
CA PHE A 321 21.43 -8.84 -29.00
C PHE A 321 22.66 -9.60 -29.48
N ILE A 322 22.69 -10.92 -29.22
CA ILE A 322 23.81 -11.79 -29.59
C ILE A 322 23.42 -12.58 -30.83
N VAL A 323 24.11 -12.31 -31.94
CA VAL A 323 23.78 -12.94 -33.24
C VAL A 323 23.98 -14.46 -33.16
N ASN A 324 25.03 -14.93 -32.50
CA ASN A 324 25.31 -16.36 -32.37
C ASN A 324 24.24 -17.10 -31.57
N GLU A 325 23.64 -16.46 -30.57
CA GLU A 325 22.57 -17.08 -29.76
C GLU A 325 21.28 -17.21 -30.60
N MET A 326 20.95 -16.17 -31.38
CA MET A 326 19.86 -16.26 -32.36
C MET A 326 20.09 -17.39 -33.36
N ILE A 327 21.30 -17.50 -33.91
CA ILE A 327 21.67 -18.58 -34.85
C ILE A 327 21.46 -19.95 -34.22
N GLN A 328 21.94 -20.15 -32.98
CA GLN A 328 21.78 -21.41 -32.27
C GLN A 328 20.30 -21.76 -32.04
N ARG A 329 19.49 -20.80 -31.57
CA ARG A 329 18.05 -21.03 -31.35
C ARG A 329 17.31 -21.40 -32.63
N ILE A 330 17.71 -20.84 -33.78
CA ILE A 330 17.15 -21.23 -35.08
C ILE A 330 17.56 -22.67 -35.45
N LEU A 331 18.83 -23.03 -35.27
CA LEU A 331 19.32 -24.38 -35.56
C LEU A 331 18.71 -25.44 -34.64
N ASP A 332 18.52 -25.12 -33.36
CA ASP A 332 17.89 -25.99 -32.36
C ASP A 332 16.39 -26.23 -32.61
N THR A 333 15.78 -25.46 -33.52
CA THR A 333 14.36 -25.60 -33.86
C THR A 333 14.09 -26.90 -34.61
N ASP A 334 15.01 -27.35 -35.45
CA ASP A 334 14.87 -28.58 -36.25
C ASP A 334 16.24 -29.08 -36.75
N ASP A 335 16.56 -30.35 -36.45
CA ASP A 335 17.82 -31.01 -36.83
C ASP A 335 18.07 -31.05 -38.36
N ARG A 336 17.04 -30.77 -39.17
CA ARG A 336 17.11 -30.83 -40.64
C ARG A 336 17.61 -29.53 -41.28
N ILE A 337 17.87 -28.49 -40.49
CA ILE A 337 18.49 -27.24 -40.92
C ILE A 337 20.01 -27.44 -40.98
N LEU A 338 20.59 -27.29 -42.17
CA LEU A 338 22.03 -27.50 -42.41
C LEU A 338 22.84 -26.23 -42.14
N ASP A 339 22.33 -25.09 -42.57
CA ASP A 339 23.01 -23.79 -42.47
C ASP A 339 22.00 -22.64 -42.58
N LEU A 340 22.39 -21.44 -42.14
CA LEU A 340 21.57 -20.24 -42.28
C LEU A 340 22.40 -19.03 -42.73
N GLU A 341 21.81 -18.21 -43.59
CA GLU A 341 22.43 -17.01 -44.13
C GLU A 341 21.56 -15.78 -43.82
N ILE A 342 22.11 -14.82 -43.06
CA ILE A 342 21.40 -13.58 -42.72
C ILE A 342 21.55 -12.60 -43.89
N ARG A 343 20.45 -12.35 -44.61
CA ARG A 343 20.44 -11.47 -45.81
C ARG A 343 20.14 -10.01 -45.46
N CYS A 344 19.26 -9.78 -44.50
CA CYS A 344 18.95 -8.45 -44.00
C CYS A 344 19.11 -8.45 -42.48
N PHE A 345 19.81 -7.43 -41.97
CA PHE A 345 20.00 -7.22 -40.55
C PHE A 345 20.00 -5.71 -40.32
N ALA A 346 18.84 -5.17 -39.93
CA ALA A 346 18.68 -3.74 -39.73
C ALA A 346 18.09 -3.44 -38.36
N PHE A 347 18.69 -2.46 -37.69
CA PHE A 347 18.17 -1.86 -36.46
C PHE A 347 17.98 -0.37 -36.70
N ARG A 348 16.94 0.23 -36.11
CA ARG A 348 16.59 1.66 -36.33
C ARG A 348 16.40 1.98 -37.82
N ARG A 349 15.91 1.03 -38.62
CA ARG A 349 15.75 1.12 -40.09
C ARG A 349 17.03 1.41 -40.85
N ARG A 350 18.18 0.99 -40.30
CA ARG A 350 19.49 1.10 -40.96
C ARG A 350 20.12 -0.28 -41.00
N ALA A 351 20.50 -0.69 -42.21
CA ALA A 351 21.26 -1.92 -42.40
C ALA A 351 22.57 -1.85 -41.59
N GLN A 352 22.81 -2.87 -40.79
CA GLN A 352 24.02 -3.04 -40.01
C GLN A 352 24.80 -4.25 -40.48
N VAL A 353 26.10 -4.22 -40.21
CA VAL A 353 26.94 -5.42 -40.34
C VAL A 353 26.43 -6.46 -39.35
N VAL A 354 26.40 -7.72 -39.75
CA VAL A 354 26.03 -8.85 -38.88
C VAL A 354 27.03 -8.97 -37.74
N ARG A 355 26.71 -8.35 -36.60
CA ARG A 355 27.48 -8.35 -35.35
C ARG A 355 26.53 -8.14 -34.18
N ASN A 356 27.00 -8.43 -32.97
CA ASN A 356 26.24 -8.17 -31.76
C ASN A 356 25.87 -6.68 -31.68
N PHE A 357 24.62 -6.41 -31.32
CA PHE A 357 24.08 -5.06 -31.22
C PHE A 357 23.68 -4.78 -29.78
N THR A 358 24.28 -3.74 -29.20
CA THR A 358 23.94 -3.28 -27.86
C THR A 358 23.06 -2.04 -27.99
N PRO A 359 21.75 -2.13 -27.67
CA PRO A 359 20.86 -0.97 -27.63
C PRO A 359 21.23 -0.05 -26.47
N ASP A 360 20.77 1.20 -26.53
CA ASP A 360 20.96 2.11 -25.41
C ASP A 360 20.23 1.57 -24.15
N PRO A 361 20.64 1.96 -22.93
CA PRO A 361 20.06 1.42 -21.70
C PRO A 361 18.57 1.71 -21.50
N ASP A 362 17.96 2.60 -22.30
CA ASP A 362 16.54 2.92 -22.30
C ASP A 362 15.81 2.41 -23.56
N GLU A 363 16.46 1.55 -24.36
CA GLU A 363 15.95 1.00 -25.60
C GLU A 363 15.58 -0.48 -25.49
N ILE A 364 14.48 -0.86 -26.14
CA ILE A 364 14.07 -2.25 -26.35
C ILE A 364 13.98 -2.56 -27.84
N LEU A 365 14.45 -3.74 -28.23
CA LEU A 365 14.35 -4.22 -29.60
C LEU A 365 12.95 -4.81 -29.82
N ILE A 366 12.25 -4.31 -30.83
CA ILE A 366 10.97 -4.88 -31.26
C ILE A 366 10.97 -5.08 -32.77
N PRO A 367 10.20 -6.05 -33.29
CA PRO A 367 9.96 -6.15 -34.73
C PRO A 367 9.38 -4.84 -35.28
N ASP A 368 9.82 -4.39 -36.45
CA ASP A 368 9.29 -3.16 -37.07
C ASP A 368 7.80 -3.33 -37.38
N GLN A 369 6.95 -2.49 -36.77
CA GLN A 369 5.50 -2.55 -36.92
C GLN A 369 5.00 -1.95 -38.24
N ASP A 370 5.86 -1.23 -38.96
CA ASP A 370 5.53 -0.62 -40.26
C ASP A 370 5.77 -1.59 -41.45
N LEU A 371 6.36 -2.77 -41.21
CA LEU A 371 6.59 -3.81 -42.21
C LEU A 371 5.54 -4.92 -42.05
N GLU A 372 5.02 -5.45 -43.16
CA GLU A 372 4.10 -6.61 -43.14
C GLU A 372 4.79 -7.89 -42.61
N GLU A 373 6.08 -8.06 -42.92
CA GLU A 373 6.90 -9.19 -42.45
C GLU A 373 8.28 -8.67 -41.99
N PRO A 374 8.40 -8.10 -40.78
CA PRO A 374 9.68 -7.56 -40.27
C PRO A 374 10.71 -8.65 -39.98
N ILE A 375 10.24 -9.86 -39.67
CA ILE A 375 11.07 -11.05 -39.50
C ILE A 375 10.62 -12.04 -40.54
N LYS A 376 11.51 -12.34 -41.49
CA LYS A 376 11.20 -13.22 -42.61
C LYS A 376 12.24 -14.33 -42.71
N VAL A 377 11.75 -15.57 -42.74
CA VAL A 377 12.57 -16.75 -42.95
C VAL A 377 12.24 -17.34 -44.32
N ILE A 378 13.23 -17.33 -45.22
CA ILE A 378 13.13 -17.75 -46.63
C ILE A 378 13.84 -19.07 -46.84
#